data_AF-A0A2R6MAK9-F1
#
_entry.id   AF-A0A2R6MAK9-F1
#
_cell.length_a   1.000
_cell.length_b   1.000
_cell.length_c   1.000
_cell.angle_alpha   90.00
_cell.angle_beta   90.00
_cell.angle_gamma   90.00
#
_symmetry.space_group_name_H-M   'P 1'
#
loop_
_entity.id
_entity.type
_entity.pdbx_description
1 polymer ?
#
loop_
_entity_poly.entity_id
_entity_poly.type
_entity_poly.pdbx_seq_one_letter_code
_entity_poly.pdbx_strand_id
1 'polypeptide(L)'
;MLIIHFEEADSAERTQIGEGIVKFARAADRLETGRSEGKYFLTHEDGCAEGGEKIEAGDPLFFDTETGEILCEEHGRARKQEQQDI
;
A
#
# COMPACT_ATOMS: atom_id res chain seq x y z
N MET A 1 11.40 -7.91 6.19
CA MET A 1 10.45 -7.47 5.15
C MET A 1 9.06 -8.06 5.39
N LEU A 2 8.07 -7.21 5.67
CA LEU A 2 6.65 -7.56 5.77
C LEU A 2 5.90 -6.84 4.65
N ILE A 3 5.24 -7.61 3.79
CA ILE A 3 4.38 -7.09 2.73
C ILE A 3 2.92 -7.28 3.14
N ILE A 4 2.20 -6.17 3.25
CA ILE A 4 0.78 -6.15 3.59
C ILE A 4 0.00 -6.13 2.28
N HIS A 5 -0.92 -7.08 2.14
CA HIS A 5 -1.86 -7.12 1.03
C HIS A 5 -3.19 -6.51 1.47
N PHE A 6 -3.65 -5.52 0.72
CA PHE A 6 -5.01 -5.00 0.82
C PHE A 6 -5.81 -5.54 -0.36
N GLU A 7 -6.98 -6.10 -0.06
CA GLU A 7 -7.83 -6.71 -1.09
C GLU A 7 -8.33 -5.66 -2.10
N GLU A 8 -8.63 -4.44 -1.64
CA GLU A 8 -9.19 -3.37 -2.47
C GLU A 8 -8.65 -2.01 -2.01
N ALA A 9 -8.26 -1.16 -2.97
CA ALA A 9 -7.98 0.25 -2.73
C ALA A 9 -9.27 1.07 -2.66
N ASP A 10 -9.36 2.05 -1.76
CA ASP A 10 -10.54 2.92 -1.69
C ASP A 10 -10.60 3.92 -2.86
N SER A 11 -9.44 4.31 -3.38
CA SER A 11 -9.30 5.30 -4.46
C SER A 11 -7.93 5.18 -5.13
N ALA A 12 -7.74 5.85 -6.27
CA ALA A 12 -6.45 5.92 -6.97
C ALA A 12 -5.34 6.72 -6.26
N GLU A 13 -5.63 7.33 -5.13
CA GLU A 13 -4.69 8.18 -4.39
C GLU A 13 -4.40 7.63 -2.99
N ARG A 14 -5.36 6.92 -2.40
CA ARG A 14 -5.32 6.54 -0.99
C ARG A 14 -6.22 5.38 -0.64
N THR A 15 -5.83 4.66 0.40
CA THR A 15 -6.61 3.58 1.03
C THR A 15 -6.65 3.79 2.54
N GLN A 16 -7.82 3.71 3.14
CA GLN A 16 -8.06 3.80 4.57
C GLN A 16 -7.40 2.63 5.28
N ILE A 17 -6.70 2.92 6.38
CA ILE A 17 -5.97 1.91 7.14
C ILE A 17 -6.34 1.92 8.62
N GLY A 18 -6.25 0.75 9.26
CA GLY A 18 -6.42 0.58 10.69
C GLY A 18 -5.16 0.97 11.50
N GLU A 19 -5.33 1.15 12.82
CA GLU A 19 -4.25 1.59 13.72
C GLU A 19 -3.00 0.71 13.70
N GLY A 20 -3.16 -0.60 13.43
CA GLY A 20 -2.04 -1.54 13.32
C GLY A 20 -1.07 -1.21 12.17
N ILE A 21 -1.53 -0.51 11.14
CA ILE A 21 -0.76 -0.18 9.93
C ILE A 21 -0.13 1.21 10.01
N VAL A 22 -0.74 2.12 10.78
CA VAL A 22 -0.34 3.54 10.90
C VAL A 22 1.15 3.71 11.18
N LYS A 23 1.73 2.88 12.05
CA LYS A 23 3.16 2.96 12.37
C LYS A 23 4.06 2.75 11.14
N PHE A 24 3.66 1.87 10.22
CA PHE A 24 4.42 1.57 9.01
C PHE A 24 4.20 2.65 7.95
N ALA A 25 2.95 3.06 7.73
CA ALA A 25 2.62 4.16 6.82
C ALA A 25 3.35 5.46 7.23
N ARG A 26 3.42 5.74 8.54
CA ARG A 26 4.18 6.89 9.06
C ARG A 26 5.68 6.76 8.84
N ALA A 27 6.25 5.58 9.07
CA ALA A 27 7.68 5.35 8.86
C ALA A 27 8.08 5.48 7.40
N ALA A 28 7.17 5.15 6.48
CA ALA A 28 7.33 5.27 5.03
C ALA A 28 6.98 6.67 4.47
N ASP A 29 6.63 7.65 5.30
CA ASP A 29 6.13 8.98 4.89
C ASP A 29 4.90 8.92 3.95
N ARG A 30 4.06 7.88 4.12
CA ARG A 30 2.83 7.64 3.34
C ARG A 30 1.55 7.75 4.16
N LEU A 31 1.62 8.33 5.36
CA LEU A 31 0.46 8.48 6.22
C LEU A 31 -0.21 9.84 6.00
N GLU A 32 -1.45 9.81 5.54
CA GLU A 32 -2.35 10.95 5.55
C GLU A 32 -3.37 10.82 6.70
N THR A 33 -3.73 11.95 7.34
CA THR A 33 -4.69 11.99 8.46
C THR A 33 -5.65 13.17 8.36
N GLY A 34 -6.75 13.13 9.11
CA GLY A 34 -7.62 14.29 9.33
C GLY A 34 -8.64 14.55 8.22
N ARG A 35 -9.00 13.52 7.43
CA ARG A 35 -10.07 13.60 6.43
C ARG A 35 -11.44 13.39 7.06
N SER A 36 -12.49 13.86 6.37
CA SER A 36 -13.87 13.63 6.80
C SER A 36 -14.31 12.18 6.59
N GLU A 37 -13.72 11.47 5.61
CA GLU A 37 -14.02 10.07 5.30
C GLU A 37 -13.47 9.08 6.36
N GLY A 38 -12.41 9.45 7.09
CA GLY A 38 -11.75 8.52 8.00
C GLY A 38 -10.55 9.12 8.73
N LYS A 39 -9.92 8.34 9.60
CA LYS A 39 -8.85 8.83 10.49
C LYS A 39 -7.44 8.72 9.88
N TYR A 40 -7.16 7.62 9.19
CA TYR A 40 -5.82 7.31 8.68
C TYR A 40 -5.91 6.72 7.27
N PHE A 41 -5.04 7.19 6.39
CA PHE A 41 -4.96 6.75 5.01
C PHE A 41 -3.51 6.49 4.64
N LEU A 42 -3.29 5.41 3.88
CA LEU A 42 -2.06 5.12 3.18
C LEU A 42 -2.12 5.81 1.81
N THR A 43 -1.16 6.68 1.50
CA THR A 43 -1.06 7.38 0.22
C THR A 43 -0.32 6.55 -0.82
N HIS A 44 -0.85 6.53 -2.03
CA HIS A 44 -0.32 5.75 -3.15
C HIS A 44 -0.59 6.38 -4.53
N GLU A 45 -0.73 7.71 -4.58
CA GLU A 45 -0.92 8.47 -5.83
C GLU A 45 0.20 8.29 -6.86
N ASP A 46 1.40 7.91 -6.39
CA ASP A 46 2.58 7.60 -7.19
C ASP A 46 2.46 6.29 -7.98
N GLY A 47 1.47 5.45 -7.65
CA GLY A 47 1.25 4.16 -8.29
C GLY A 47 2.24 3.09 -7.84
N CYS A 48 2.32 2.02 -8.63
CA CYS A 48 3.23 0.90 -8.42
C CYS A 48 4.70 1.35 -8.55
N ALA A 49 5.54 1.02 -7.57
CA ALA A 49 6.96 1.39 -7.57
C ALA A 49 7.74 0.76 -8.74
N GLU A 50 7.31 -0.40 -9.24
CA GLU A 50 7.96 -1.13 -10.33
C GLU A 50 7.44 -0.67 -11.70
N GLY A 51 6.12 -0.64 -11.87
CA GLY A 51 5.46 -0.37 -13.16
C GLY A 51 5.02 1.08 -13.38
N GLY A 52 4.93 1.88 -12.31
CA GLY A 52 4.39 3.25 -12.33
C GLY A 52 2.88 3.35 -12.58
N GLU A 53 2.19 2.22 -12.75
CA GLU A 53 0.75 2.18 -12.97
C GLU A 53 -0.02 2.58 -11.69
N LYS A 54 -1.10 3.34 -11.85
CA LYS A 54 -1.97 3.67 -10.73
C LYS A 54 -2.75 2.44 -10.28
N ILE A 55 -2.99 2.36 -8.98
CA ILE A 55 -3.86 1.35 -8.38
C ILE A 55 -5.25 1.96 -8.33
N GLU A 56 -6.20 1.53 -9.15
CA GLU A 56 -7.52 2.16 -9.18
C GLU A 56 -8.39 1.73 -7.99
N ALA A 57 -9.50 2.44 -7.77
CA ALA A 57 -10.46 2.07 -6.75
C ALA A 57 -11.01 0.66 -6.99
N GLY A 58 -10.97 -0.20 -5.98
CA GLY A 58 -11.35 -1.61 -6.08
C GLY A 58 -10.22 -2.56 -6.50
N ASP A 59 -9.05 -2.05 -6.90
CA ASP A 59 -7.92 -2.91 -7.24
C ASP A 59 -7.15 -3.36 -5.99
N PRO A 60 -6.57 -4.58 -5.98
CA PRO A 60 -5.67 -5.00 -4.94
C PRO A 60 -4.38 -4.17 -4.92
N LEU A 61 -3.83 -3.97 -3.73
CA LEU A 61 -2.52 -3.31 -3.57
C LEU A 61 -1.67 -3.98 -2.50
N PHE A 62 -0.36 -3.85 -2.66
CA PHE A 62 0.62 -4.40 -1.75
C PHE A 62 1.48 -3.26 -1.21
N PHE A 63 1.68 -3.24 0.11
CA PHE A 63 2.52 -2.27 0.79
C PHE A 63 3.71 -2.97 1.43
N ASP A 64 4.91 -2.66 0.94
CA ASP A 64 6.15 -3.07 1.59
C ASP A 64 6.42 -2.14 2.78
N THR A 65 6.27 -2.67 3.99
CA THR A 65 6.40 -1.88 5.22
C THR A 65 7.83 -1.47 5.56
N GLU A 66 8.82 -2.03 4.85
CA GLU A 66 10.25 -1.78 5.09
C GLU A 66 10.78 -0.70 4.13
N THR A 67 10.47 -0.81 2.84
CA THR A 67 10.89 0.16 1.82
C THR A 67 9.90 1.31 1.66
N GLY A 68 8.66 1.09 2.08
CA GLY A 68 7.56 1.99 1.83
C GLY A 68 6.97 1.84 0.42
N GLU A 69 7.34 0.83 -0.37
CA GLU A 69 6.85 0.72 -1.76
C GLU A 69 5.38 0.28 -1.82
N ILE A 70 4.61 0.88 -2.73
CA ILE A 70 3.31 0.36 -3.16
C ILE A 70 3.55 -0.46 -4.42
N LEU A 71 2.91 -1.62 -4.52
CA LEU A 71 2.98 -2.51 -5.68
C LEU A 71 1.56 -2.87 -6.12
N CYS A 72 1.37 -2.95 -7.45
CA CYS A 72 0.16 -3.53 -8.04
C CYS A 72 0.10 -5.04 -7.77
N GLU A 73 -1.02 -5.66 -8.12
CA GLU A 73 -1.24 -7.09 -7.86
C GLU A 73 -0.13 -7.99 -8.41
N GLU A 74 0.29 -7.76 -9.65
CA GLU A 74 1.31 -8.57 -10.32
C GLU A 74 2.65 -8.51 -9.57
N HIS A 75 3.19 -7.30 -9.38
CA HIS A 75 4.48 -7.09 -8.75
C HIS A 75 4.47 -7.43 -7.26
N GLY A 76 3.36 -7.14 -6.56
CA GLY A 76 3.18 -7.48 -5.16
C GLY A 76 3.14 -8.99 -4.91
N ARG A 77 2.49 -9.76 -5.79
CA ARG A 77 2.50 -11.22 -5.74
C ARG A 77 3.88 -11.80 -6.05
N ALA A 78 4.55 -11.30 -7.08
CA ALA A 78 5.90 -11.73 -7.43
C ALA A 78 6.85 -11.55 -6.24
N ARG A 79 6.86 -10.37 -5.63
CA ARG A 79 7.73 -10.07 -4.50
C ARG A 79 7.40 -10.85 -3.23
N LYS A 80 6.12 -11.12 -2.99
CA LYS A 80 5.69 -12.00 -1.89
C LYS A 80 6.11 -13.45 -2.10
N GLN A 81 6.17 -13.91 -3.36
CA GLN A 81 6.62 -15.25 -3.69
C GLN A 81 8.13 -15.39 -3.47
N GLU A 82 8.93 -14.41 -3.92
CA GLU A 82 10.37 -14.37 -3.67
C GLU A 82 10.74 -14.48 -2.18
N GLN A 83 9.88 -13.98 -1.28
CA GLN A 83 10.08 -14.10 0.18
C GLN A 83 9.80 -15.51 0.73
N GLN A 84 9.00 -16.33 0.07
CA GLN A 84 8.65 -17.68 0.54
C GLN A 84 9.67 -18.74 0.12
N ASP A 85 10.46 -18.44 -0.91
CA ASP A 85 11.51 -19.32 -1.44
C ASP A 85 12.87 -19.16 -0.73
N ILE A 86 12.93 -18.37 0.36
CA ILE A 86 14.12 -18.13 1.22
C ILE A 86 13.93 -18.76 2.61
#